data_AF-A0A2V4D0Y9-F1
#
_entry.id   AF-A0A2V4D0Y9-F1
#
_cell.length_a   1.000
_cell.length_b   1.000
_cell.length_c   1.000
_cell.angle_alpha   90.00
_cell.angle_beta   90.00
_cell.angle_gamma   90.00
#
_symmetry.space_group_name_H-M   'P 1'
#
loop_
_entity.id
_entity.type
_entity.pdbx_description
1 polymer ?
#
loop_
_entity_poly.entity_id
_entity_poly.type
_entity_poly.pdbx_seq_one_letter_code
_entity_poly.pdbx_strand_id
1 'polypeptide(L)'
;MTPEKNGWNPQQPGHILLHQLRSEIQEKGTLSTDRIGEIALQFSTTPAKVKGAIGYYSELTQENHTVRVCIGESCRSRGSLNTISMLESEGEVVGKLHCAGLCPTGVAVLYDDEANNCKSQSGDGLNLFLSCDSASVALGSEDIAEEIIKNKFDNVSLTRTGSRGLYHLEPMLEVDIDGLRHAFGPIAASDVTNVMSAITDGNLQSHPLHLGEIDKHPEMLSQQRFAMARLGLCEPNDLRSQQELGAYLGLGKAESAGPESVLAALESAGLRGRGGAGFPTHFKWAAAARESDPTKHVVANADEGDAGTFIDRMIMEGDPHALIEGMVICALTIGATDGWVYLRSEYPDSKKTLQAAIDSAREVGILGPNFDITIAVGAGSYVCGEETALLESLEGKRGEVRARPPYPAQEGLYGHPTIVNNVLTFSLVAAIMREGAETYGAIGTEKSKGTVVAQLVGNTQKPTCVEVPFGGTVKELFDNHSSLEGVTAIQVGGPLGSVFKTEALANIELSFEGLTDADGILGHGGFVCYGSDFDPRSEVIEWMTFFRDESCGKCTPCRIGTQRALELLIRIGTDDEKPGDRELLDDLDDVMTSTSLCALGGLAMNPVRSSMTLWPDAFGGVGDE
;
A
#
# COMPACT_ATOMS: atom_id res chain seq x y z
N MET A 1 -25.66 31.39 -10.14
CA MET A 1 -25.91 30.13 -9.41
C MET A 1 -26.44 29.13 -10.41
N THR A 2 -25.54 28.54 -11.19
CA THR A 2 -25.78 27.26 -11.86
C THR A 2 -26.16 26.25 -10.77
N PRO A 3 -27.15 25.37 -10.99
CA PRO A 3 -27.35 24.23 -10.10
C PRO A 3 -26.01 23.51 -10.00
N GLU A 4 -25.47 23.32 -8.79
CA GLU A 4 -24.26 22.52 -8.56
C GLU A 4 -24.45 21.20 -9.32
N LYS A 5 -23.56 20.92 -10.28
CA LYS A 5 -23.55 19.63 -10.97
C LYS A 5 -23.61 18.55 -9.88
N ASN A 6 -24.61 17.67 -9.96
CA ASN A 6 -24.75 16.49 -9.13
C ASN A 6 -24.88 16.70 -7.59
N GLY A 7 -25.22 17.89 -7.10
CA GLY A 7 -25.49 18.12 -5.67
C GLY A 7 -24.26 18.07 -4.78
N TRP A 8 -23.09 18.45 -5.31
CA TRP A 8 -21.88 18.63 -4.53
C TRP A 8 -22.01 19.79 -3.55
N ASN A 9 -22.03 19.47 -2.26
CA ASN A 9 -21.88 20.46 -1.20
C ASN A 9 -20.49 20.31 -0.57
N PRO A 10 -19.52 21.22 -0.83
CA PRO A 10 -18.19 21.15 -0.22
C PRO A 10 -18.23 21.23 1.32
N GLN A 11 -19.33 21.71 1.91
CA GLN A 11 -19.50 21.76 3.37
C GLN A 11 -20.00 20.43 3.97
N GLN A 12 -20.41 19.47 3.14
CA GLN A 12 -20.92 18.16 3.57
C GLN A 12 -20.41 17.03 2.66
N PRO A 13 -19.08 16.80 2.60
CA PRO A 13 -18.51 15.78 1.74
C PRO A 13 -18.93 14.37 2.18
N GLY A 14 -19.10 13.49 1.19
CA GLY A 14 -19.67 12.16 1.40
C GLY A 14 -18.86 11.25 2.34
N HIS A 15 -17.54 11.40 2.41
CA HIS A 15 -16.70 10.61 3.32
C HIS A 15 -17.04 10.81 4.81
N ILE A 16 -17.59 11.96 5.21
CA ILE A 16 -18.00 12.21 6.60
C ILE A 16 -19.16 11.29 6.99
N LEU A 17 -20.01 10.90 6.02
CA LEU A 17 -21.07 9.94 6.26
C LEU A 17 -20.51 8.60 6.74
N LEU A 18 -19.47 8.07 6.09
CA LEU A 18 -18.89 6.78 6.47
C LEU A 18 -18.30 6.82 7.88
N HIS A 19 -17.61 7.90 8.24
CA HIS A 19 -17.10 8.11 9.59
C HIS A 19 -18.22 8.17 10.64
N GLN A 20 -19.28 8.94 10.39
CA GLN A 20 -20.41 9.02 11.31
C GLN A 20 -21.12 7.68 11.46
N LEU A 21 -21.33 6.96 10.35
CA LEU A 21 -21.93 5.63 10.37
C LEU A 21 -21.07 4.66 11.19
N ARG A 22 -19.77 4.61 10.96
CA ARG A 22 -18.84 3.75 11.72
C ARG A 22 -18.92 4.06 13.21
N SER A 23 -18.79 5.32 13.59
CA SER A 23 -18.84 5.74 15.01
C SER A 23 -20.17 5.35 15.68
N GLU A 24 -21.32 5.63 15.06
CA GLU A 24 -22.62 5.31 15.67
C GLU A 24 -22.92 3.80 15.70
N ILE A 25 -22.47 3.03 14.70
CA ILE A 25 -22.65 1.57 14.62
C ILE A 25 -21.77 0.87 15.66
N GLN A 26 -20.52 1.30 15.82
CA GLN A 26 -19.63 0.73 16.85
C GLN A 26 -20.16 1.00 18.26
N GLU A 27 -20.76 2.17 18.51
CA GLU A 27 -21.35 2.49 19.82
C GLU A 27 -22.70 1.78 20.09
N LYS A 28 -23.58 1.72 19.08
CA LYS A 28 -25.00 1.34 19.26
C LYS A 28 -25.38 0.00 18.62
N GLY A 29 -24.45 -0.64 17.92
CA GLY A 29 -24.68 -1.83 17.12
C GLY A 29 -25.44 -1.50 15.83
N THR A 30 -26.78 -1.44 15.88
CA THR A 30 -27.60 -1.19 14.68
C THR A 30 -28.32 0.15 14.77
N LEU A 31 -28.41 0.86 13.64
CA LEU A 31 -29.14 2.13 13.57
C LEU A 31 -30.64 1.89 13.31
N SER A 32 -31.49 2.63 14.03
CA SER A 32 -32.93 2.61 13.80
C SER A 32 -33.30 3.22 12.45
N THR A 33 -34.48 2.88 11.91
CA THR A 33 -34.96 3.46 10.64
C THR A 33 -35.11 4.98 10.74
N ASP A 34 -35.56 5.49 11.89
CA ASP A 34 -35.69 6.93 12.13
C ASP A 34 -34.32 7.61 12.11
N ARG A 35 -33.30 7.02 12.77
CA ARG A 35 -31.94 7.57 12.79
C ARG A 35 -31.31 7.57 11.40
N ILE A 36 -31.51 6.51 10.61
CA ILE A 36 -31.09 6.47 9.20
C ILE A 36 -31.77 7.59 8.41
N GLY A 37 -33.05 7.87 8.69
CA GLY A 37 -33.78 9.00 8.11
C GLY A 37 -33.18 10.37 8.45
N GLU A 38 -32.82 10.58 9.71
CA GLU A 38 -32.15 11.80 10.17
C GLU A 38 -30.78 12.01 9.51
N ILE A 39 -29.96 10.95 9.46
CA ILE A 39 -28.66 10.98 8.78
C ILE A 39 -28.84 11.28 7.29
N ALA A 40 -29.82 10.65 6.63
CA ALA A 40 -30.07 10.91 5.22
C ALA A 40 -30.42 12.39 4.96
N LEU A 41 -31.24 13.00 5.82
CA LEU A 41 -31.53 14.43 5.76
C LEU A 41 -30.29 15.29 6.02
N GLN A 42 -29.47 14.92 7.00
CA GLN A 42 -28.23 15.62 7.35
C GLN A 42 -27.25 15.72 6.16
N PHE A 43 -27.11 14.65 5.39
CA PHE A 43 -26.19 14.56 4.25
C PHE A 43 -26.87 14.78 2.88
N SER A 44 -28.08 15.34 2.86
CA SER A 44 -28.84 15.61 1.61
C SER A 44 -28.94 14.38 0.69
N THR A 45 -29.09 13.20 1.27
CA THR A 45 -29.16 11.91 0.56
C THR A 45 -30.46 11.18 0.90
N THR A 46 -30.61 9.92 0.47
CA THR A 46 -31.81 9.12 0.76
C THR A 46 -31.53 8.06 1.82
N PRO A 47 -32.52 7.68 2.64
CA PRO A 47 -32.37 6.57 3.59
C PRO A 47 -31.93 5.26 2.92
N ALA A 48 -32.35 5.04 1.68
CA ALA A 48 -31.93 3.87 0.88
C ALA A 48 -30.44 3.89 0.56
N LYS A 49 -29.87 5.05 0.23
CA LYS A 49 -28.42 5.19 -0.02
C LYS A 49 -27.61 4.97 1.26
N VAL A 50 -28.04 5.54 2.38
CA VAL A 50 -27.42 5.33 3.70
C VAL A 50 -27.44 3.84 4.06
N LYS A 51 -28.61 3.19 3.96
CA LYS A 51 -28.73 1.75 4.19
C LYS A 51 -27.87 0.92 3.23
N GLY A 52 -27.77 1.36 1.99
CA GLY A 52 -26.90 0.74 0.99
C GLY A 52 -25.43 0.79 1.38
N ALA A 53 -24.93 1.92 1.90
CA ALA A 53 -23.57 2.05 2.41
C ALA A 53 -23.34 1.13 3.63
N ILE A 54 -24.26 1.14 4.61
CA ILE A 54 -24.18 0.27 5.79
C ILE A 54 -24.08 -1.21 5.40
N GLY A 55 -24.86 -1.65 4.41
CA GLY A 55 -24.83 -3.05 3.95
C GLY A 55 -23.70 -3.41 2.99
N TYR A 56 -22.78 -2.48 2.70
CA TYR A 56 -21.70 -2.67 1.72
C TYR A 56 -20.31 -2.73 2.34
N TYR A 57 -20.01 -1.79 3.25
CA TYR A 57 -18.70 -1.68 3.88
C TYR A 57 -18.58 -2.64 5.07
N SER A 58 -17.52 -3.44 5.11
CA SER A 58 -17.32 -4.47 6.15
C SER A 58 -17.27 -3.87 7.56
N GLU A 59 -16.61 -2.71 7.71
CA GLU A 59 -16.48 -2.02 9.00
C GLU A 59 -17.76 -1.31 9.47
N LEU A 60 -18.81 -1.26 8.65
CA LEU A 60 -20.13 -0.76 9.04
C LEU A 60 -21.03 -1.88 9.57
N THR A 61 -20.41 -2.91 10.15
CA THR A 61 -21.06 -3.96 10.92
C THR A 61 -20.45 -4.03 12.31
N GLN A 62 -21.24 -4.43 13.30
CA GLN A 62 -20.72 -4.64 14.64
C GLN A 62 -19.96 -5.97 14.65
N GLU A 63 -18.64 -5.89 14.78
CA GLU A 63 -17.80 -7.05 15.01
C GLU A 63 -17.37 -7.08 16.47
N ASN A 64 -17.68 -8.17 17.18
CA ASN A 64 -17.22 -8.39 18.54
C ASN A 64 -16.01 -9.33 18.50
N HIS A 65 -14.88 -8.84 17.99
CA HIS A 65 -13.60 -9.54 18.08
C HIS A 65 -12.73 -8.91 19.18
N THR A 66 -11.90 -9.72 19.84
CA THR A 66 -10.88 -9.23 20.78
C THR A 66 -9.54 -9.01 20.10
N VAL A 67 -9.35 -9.61 18.92
CA VAL A 67 -8.14 -9.53 18.11
C VAL A 67 -8.51 -9.74 16.64
N ARG A 68 -7.78 -9.11 15.72
CA ARG A 68 -7.89 -9.39 14.28
C ARG A 68 -6.60 -9.99 13.75
N VAL A 69 -6.71 -11.02 12.91
CA VAL A 69 -5.58 -11.65 12.24
C VAL A 69 -5.63 -11.37 10.74
N CYS A 70 -4.50 -10.94 10.19
CA CYS A 70 -4.32 -10.77 8.75
C CYS A 70 -4.26 -12.13 8.04
N ILE A 71 -5.14 -12.32 7.06
CA ILE A 71 -5.25 -13.55 6.27
C ILE A 71 -4.87 -13.36 4.80
N GLY A 72 -4.15 -12.30 4.47
CA GLY A 72 -3.62 -12.08 3.12
C GLY A 72 -2.50 -13.04 2.78
N GLU A 73 -2.14 -13.08 1.50
CA GLU A 73 -1.18 -14.02 0.90
C GLU A 73 0.10 -14.16 1.72
N SER A 74 0.72 -13.02 2.05
CA SER A 74 1.97 -12.98 2.82
C SER A 74 1.83 -13.50 4.26
N CYS A 75 0.66 -13.40 4.87
CA CYS A 75 0.41 -13.91 6.22
C CYS A 75 0.00 -15.40 6.18
N ARG A 76 -0.77 -15.83 5.16
CA ARG A 76 -1.08 -17.25 4.93
C ARG A 76 0.16 -18.06 4.64
N SER A 77 1.07 -17.54 3.79
CA SER A 77 2.37 -18.15 3.52
C SER A 77 3.29 -18.26 4.75
N ARG A 78 2.90 -17.65 5.87
CA ARG A 78 3.57 -17.67 7.17
C ARG A 78 2.76 -18.36 8.26
N GLY A 79 1.65 -19.01 7.90
CA GLY A 79 0.86 -19.84 8.80
C GLY A 79 -0.20 -19.08 9.61
N SER A 80 -0.80 -18.01 9.07
CA SER A 80 -1.84 -17.24 9.78
C SER A 80 -3.02 -18.07 10.28
N LEU A 81 -3.39 -19.15 9.58
CA LEU A 81 -4.43 -20.08 10.04
C LEU A 81 -4.05 -20.78 11.35
N ASN A 82 -2.77 -21.14 11.53
CA ASN A 82 -2.29 -21.72 12.79
C ASN A 82 -2.32 -20.68 13.91
N THR A 83 -1.97 -19.42 13.62
CA THR A 83 -2.08 -18.31 14.58
C THR A 83 -3.53 -18.11 15.02
N ILE A 84 -4.50 -18.16 14.10
CA ILE A 84 -5.92 -18.07 14.43
C ILE A 84 -6.31 -19.21 15.39
N SER A 85 -6.01 -20.46 15.05
CA SER A 85 -6.34 -21.61 15.90
C SER A 85 -5.68 -21.54 17.29
N MET A 86 -4.46 -21.01 17.36
CA MET A 86 -3.76 -20.80 18.63
C MET A 86 -4.49 -19.76 19.50
N LEU A 87 -4.78 -18.57 18.96
CA LEU A 87 -5.48 -17.51 19.68
C LEU A 87 -6.89 -17.93 20.13
N GLU A 88 -7.64 -18.64 19.27
CA GLU A 88 -8.93 -19.21 19.64
C GLU A 88 -8.81 -20.21 20.81
N SER A 89 -7.74 -21.01 20.85
CA SER A 89 -7.48 -21.95 21.95
C SER A 89 -7.09 -21.25 23.26
N GLU A 90 -6.56 -20.03 23.18
CA GLU A 90 -6.25 -19.15 24.32
C GLU A 90 -7.47 -18.37 24.82
N GLY A 91 -8.60 -18.45 24.11
CA GLY A 91 -9.88 -17.86 24.49
C GLY A 91 -10.20 -16.53 23.80
N GLU A 92 -9.40 -16.12 22.81
CA GLU A 92 -9.65 -14.93 22.02
C GLU A 92 -10.81 -15.14 21.03
N VAL A 93 -11.53 -14.06 20.72
CA VAL A 93 -12.51 -14.02 19.63
C VAL A 93 -11.85 -13.39 18.42
N VAL A 94 -11.45 -14.22 17.46
CA VAL A 94 -10.60 -13.79 16.34
C VAL A 94 -11.43 -13.27 15.17
N GLY A 95 -11.30 -11.98 14.88
CA GLY A 95 -11.69 -11.37 13.61
C GLY A 95 -10.66 -11.64 12.53
N LYS A 96 -11.06 -11.60 11.26
CA LYS A 96 -10.16 -11.78 10.12
C LYS A 96 -10.20 -10.51 9.27
N LEU A 97 -9.04 -10.09 8.78
CA LEU A 97 -8.92 -9.02 7.81
C LEU A 97 -7.99 -9.45 6.67
N HIS A 98 -8.20 -8.94 5.45
CA HIS A 98 -7.40 -9.43 4.32
C HIS A 98 -5.95 -8.93 4.37
N CYS A 99 -5.71 -7.62 4.52
CA CYS A 99 -4.36 -7.08 4.50
C CYS A 99 -4.17 -6.06 5.63
N ALA A 100 -3.17 -6.23 6.48
CA ALA A 100 -2.81 -5.24 7.50
C ALA A 100 -1.71 -4.26 7.05
N GLY A 101 -1.09 -4.48 5.88
CA GLY A 101 0.12 -3.75 5.44
C GLY A 101 1.37 -3.96 6.30
N LEU A 102 1.34 -4.96 7.20
CA LEU A 102 2.45 -5.39 8.06
C LEU A 102 3.12 -6.68 7.54
N CYS A 103 3.11 -6.89 6.22
CA CYS A 103 3.65 -8.10 5.58
C CYS A 103 5.10 -8.47 5.97
N PRO A 104 6.04 -7.53 6.25
CA PRO A 104 7.39 -7.93 6.62
C PRO A 104 7.54 -8.48 8.05
N THR A 105 6.50 -8.45 8.89
CA THR A 105 6.59 -8.82 10.32
C THR A 105 6.21 -10.28 10.62
N GLY A 106 5.88 -11.07 9.60
CA GLY A 106 5.33 -12.42 9.74
C GLY A 106 3.80 -12.43 9.65
N VAL A 107 3.12 -13.04 10.63
CA VAL A 107 1.65 -12.98 10.72
C VAL A 107 1.25 -11.75 11.51
N ALA A 108 0.55 -10.82 10.86
CA ALA A 108 0.07 -9.61 11.53
C ALA A 108 -1.15 -9.92 12.40
N VAL A 109 -1.06 -9.52 13.68
CA VAL A 109 -2.09 -9.68 14.71
C VAL A 109 -2.35 -8.30 15.31
N LEU A 110 -3.59 -7.81 15.22
CA LEU A 110 -3.99 -6.48 15.65
C LEU A 110 -4.91 -6.59 16.88
N TYR A 111 -4.50 -6.00 17.99
CA TYR A 111 -5.28 -5.99 19.25
C TYR A 111 -6.12 -4.73 19.42
N ASP A 112 -5.70 -3.63 18.81
CA ASP A 112 -6.46 -2.39 18.72
C ASP A 112 -6.29 -1.77 17.32
N ASP A 113 -7.13 -0.78 17.05
CA ASP A 113 -7.14 -0.01 15.80
C ASP A 113 -6.51 1.38 16.01
N GLU A 114 -5.77 1.57 17.09
CA GLU A 114 -5.21 2.87 17.46
C GLU A 114 -3.83 3.08 16.82
N ALA A 115 -3.49 4.34 16.60
CA ALA A 115 -2.15 4.69 16.14
C ALA A 115 -1.15 4.54 17.29
N ASN A 116 0.03 4.02 16.98
CA ASN A 116 1.14 3.89 17.90
C ASN A 116 1.53 5.24 18.50
N ASN A 117 1.89 5.22 19.79
CA ASN A 117 2.38 6.39 20.51
C ASN A 117 3.87 6.25 20.81
N CYS A 118 4.69 6.35 19.76
CA CYS A 118 6.12 6.16 19.85
C CYS A 118 6.79 7.15 20.80
N LYS A 119 7.51 6.63 21.79
CA LYS A 119 8.28 7.45 22.73
C LYS A 119 9.57 7.94 22.09
N SER A 120 9.88 9.21 22.33
CA SER A 120 11.12 9.88 21.95
C SER A 120 11.77 10.51 23.18
N GLN A 121 13.02 10.93 23.06
CA GLN A 121 13.74 11.64 24.11
C GLN A 121 14.56 12.76 23.49
N SER A 122 14.43 13.99 23.98
CA SER A 122 15.32 15.08 23.60
C SER A 122 16.56 15.11 24.50
N GLY A 123 17.74 15.25 23.90
CA GLY A 123 19.01 15.41 24.59
C GLY A 123 20.01 16.19 23.72
N ASP A 124 21.18 16.52 24.27
CA ASP A 124 22.25 17.28 23.62
C ASP A 124 23.56 16.48 23.45
N GLY A 125 23.56 15.18 23.76
CA GLY A 125 24.71 14.29 23.59
C GLY A 125 24.51 13.31 22.44
N LEU A 126 24.42 12.02 22.75
CA LEU A 126 24.43 10.96 21.73
C LEU A 126 23.10 10.93 20.97
N ASN A 127 23.16 11.09 19.64
CA ASN A 127 21.98 11.06 18.78
C ASN A 127 21.70 9.64 18.30
N LEU A 128 20.61 9.07 18.81
CA LEU A 128 20.07 7.79 18.42
C LEU A 128 18.89 7.97 17.48
N PHE A 129 18.72 7.04 16.56
CA PHE A 129 17.59 6.98 15.65
C PHE A 129 17.01 5.57 15.67
N LEU A 130 15.70 5.50 15.84
CA LEU A 130 14.98 4.24 15.88
C LEU A 130 13.67 4.41 15.12
N SER A 131 13.32 3.43 14.30
CA SER A 131 12.12 3.50 13.49
C SER A 131 10.84 3.53 14.38
N CYS A 132 9.83 4.24 13.90
CA CYS A 132 8.45 4.26 14.39
C CYS A 132 7.48 3.87 13.26
N ASP A 133 7.99 3.37 12.14
CA ASP A 133 7.18 2.68 11.13
C ASP A 133 6.40 1.53 11.79
N SER A 134 5.11 1.37 11.45
CA SER A 134 4.24 0.40 12.14
C SER A 134 4.79 -1.03 12.11
N ALA A 135 5.48 -1.43 11.05
CA ALA A 135 6.10 -2.75 10.98
C ALA A 135 7.35 -2.86 11.87
N SER A 136 8.13 -1.79 12.05
CA SER A 136 9.23 -1.80 13.04
C SER A 136 8.70 -1.82 14.48
N VAL A 137 7.58 -1.12 14.74
CA VAL A 137 6.89 -1.18 16.04
C VAL A 137 6.38 -2.59 16.34
N ALA A 138 5.73 -3.24 15.37
CA ALA A 138 5.29 -4.62 15.49
C ALA A 138 6.45 -5.63 15.67
N LEU A 139 7.67 -5.27 15.26
CA LEU A 139 8.89 -6.04 15.51
C LEU A 139 9.57 -5.71 16.86
N GLY A 140 9.03 -4.78 17.64
CA GLY A 140 9.49 -4.45 19.00
C GLY A 140 10.30 -3.16 19.13
N SER A 141 10.27 -2.26 18.14
CA SER A 141 11.00 -0.98 18.23
C SER A 141 10.57 -0.12 19.42
N GLU A 142 9.31 -0.22 19.85
CA GLU A 142 8.83 0.56 21.01
C GLU A 142 9.41 0.05 22.33
N ASP A 143 9.53 -1.27 22.51
CA ASP A 143 10.14 -1.86 23.71
C ASP A 143 11.61 -1.40 23.87
N ILE A 144 12.32 -1.26 22.75
CA ILE A 144 13.68 -0.73 22.71
C ILE A 144 13.72 0.74 23.11
N ALA A 145 12.82 1.57 22.55
CA ALA A 145 12.72 2.98 22.92
C ALA A 145 12.44 3.16 24.42
N GLU A 146 11.54 2.35 24.97
CA GLU A 146 11.22 2.33 26.40
C GLU A 146 12.43 1.97 27.25
N GLU A 147 13.18 0.93 26.87
CA GLU A 147 14.34 0.49 27.63
C GLU A 147 15.48 1.53 27.57
N ILE A 148 15.67 2.22 26.44
CA ILE A 148 16.61 3.36 26.33
C ILE A 148 16.24 4.47 27.33
N ILE A 149 14.97 4.89 27.33
CA ILE A 149 14.48 5.99 28.17
C ILE A 149 14.53 5.61 29.65
N LYS A 150 14.17 4.37 29.99
CA LYS A 150 14.13 3.84 31.36
C LYS A 150 15.51 3.73 31.99
N ASN A 151 16.52 3.35 31.22
CA ASN A 151 17.90 3.24 31.73
C ASN A 151 18.58 4.60 31.94
N LYS A 152 17.99 5.71 31.45
CA LYS A 152 18.48 7.08 31.66
C LYS A 152 19.96 7.25 31.33
N PHE A 153 20.36 6.74 30.17
CA PHE A 153 21.69 7.00 29.64
C PHE A 153 21.94 8.51 29.55
N ASP A 154 23.08 8.96 30.06
CA ASP A 154 23.38 10.40 30.17
C ASP A 154 23.42 11.06 28.78
N ASN A 155 22.70 12.18 28.64
CA ASN A 155 22.69 13.04 27.46
C ASN A 155 22.32 12.33 26.14
N VAL A 156 21.45 11.32 26.14
CA VAL A 156 20.96 10.71 24.89
C VAL A 156 19.78 11.50 24.30
N SER A 157 19.80 11.69 22.98
CA SER A 157 18.64 12.07 22.18
C SER A 157 18.16 10.87 21.37
N LEU A 158 16.88 10.51 21.47
CA LEU A 158 16.26 9.43 20.70
C LEU A 158 15.24 10.02 19.72
N THR A 159 15.62 10.04 18.45
CA THR A 159 14.78 10.48 17.34
C THR A 159 14.01 9.30 16.76
N ARG A 160 12.71 9.47 16.54
CA ARG A 160 11.86 8.44 15.94
C ARG A 160 11.71 8.70 14.44
N THR A 161 12.20 7.78 13.63
CA THR A 161 12.28 7.92 12.16
C THR A 161 11.30 6.98 11.46
N GLY A 162 11.15 7.08 10.13
CA GLY A 162 10.57 5.97 9.35
C GLY A 162 11.52 4.77 9.26
N SER A 163 11.08 3.66 8.66
CA SER A 163 11.99 2.54 8.38
C SER A 163 12.87 2.81 7.16
N ARG A 164 14.09 2.26 7.15
CA ARG A 164 14.90 2.18 5.92
C ARG A 164 14.41 1.10 4.95
N GLY A 165 13.46 0.24 5.32
CA GLY A 165 12.92 -0.82 4.45
C GLY A 165 13.71 -2.13 4.46
N LEU A 166 14.81 -2.22 5.22
CA LEU A 166 15.55 -3.47 5.42
C LEU A 166 14.98 -4.23 6.62
N TYR A 167 13.75 -4.74 6.49
CA TYR A 167 13.00 -5.30 7.63
C TYR A 167 13.63 -6.53 8.28
N HIS A 168 14.46 -7.29 7.56
CA HIS A 168 15.27 -8.36 8.17
C HIS A 168 16.34 -7.86 9.15
N LEU A 169 16.62 -6.56 9.18
CA LEU A 169 17.50 -5.88 10.15
C LEU A 169 16.71 -5.07 11.18
N GLU A 170 15.38 -4.98 11.06
CA GLU A 170 14.52 -4.27 12.01
C GLU A 170 14.17 -5.16 13.21
N PRO A 171 14.05 -4.60 14.43
CA PRO A 171 14.30 -3.20 14.78
C PRO A 171 15.78 -2.85 14.68
N MET A 172 16.08 -1.75 13.99
CA MET A 172 17.45 -1.28 13.77
C MET A 172 17.68 0.02 14.53
N LEU A 173 18.63 0.00 15.48
CA LEU A 173 19.06 1.20 16.20
C LEU A 173 20.26 1.81 15.48
N GLU A 174 20.15 3.08 15.12
CA GLU A 174 21.26 3.83 14.55
C GLU A 174 21.77 4.89 15.52
N VAL A 175 23.05 5.19 15.43
CA VAL A 175 23.72 6.22 16.23
C VAL A 175 24.59 7.09 15.35
N ASP A 176 24.50 8.41 15.52
CA ASP A 176 25.42 9.36 14.86
C ASP A 176 26.74 9.43 15.63
N ILE A 177 27.82 9.13 14.92
CA ILE A 177 29.20 9.28 15.40
C ILE A 177 29.97 10.03 14.31
N ASP A 178 30.45 11.23 14.65
CA ASP A 178 31.19 12.11 13.75
C ASP A 178 30.47 12.40 12.41
N GLY A 179 29.13 12.47 12.44
CA GLY A 179 28.28 12.74 11.27
C GLY A 179 27.95 11.50 10.43
N LEU A 180 28.30 10.30 10.91
CA LEU A 180 28.03 9.03 10.23
C LEU A 180 27.07 8.18 11.07
N ARG A 181 26.00 7.68 10.45
CA ARG A 181 25.04 6.78 11.12
C ARG A 181 25.57 5.35 11.13
N HIS A 182 25.94 4.87 12.31
CA HIS A 182 26.27 3.48 12.55
C HIS A 182 25.04 2.71 13.02
N ALA A 183 24.82 1.51 12.50
CA ALA A 183 23.64 0.72 12.79
C ALA A 183 23.93 -0.54 13.62
N PHE A 184 22.94 -0.92 14.42
CA PHE A 184 22.86 -2.19 15.13
C PHE A 184 21.52 -2.83 14.82
N GLY A 185 21.51 -4.11 14.40
CA GLY A 185 20.27 -4.77 14.04
C GLY A 185 20.43 -6.23 13.62
N PRO A 186 19.35 -7.03 13.69
CA PRO A 186 18.13 -6.73 14.45
C PRO A 186 18.44 -6.77 15.95
N ILE A 187 17.92 -5.81 16.72
CA ILE A 187 18.10 -5.75 18.18
C ILE A 187 16.80 -6.09 18.91
N ALA A 188 16.91 -6.66 20.11
CA ALA A 188 15.80 -6.77 21.06
C ALA A 188 15.97 -5.78 22.22
N ALA A 189 14.90 -5.54 22.99
CA ALA A 189 14.98 -4.70 24.19
C ALA A 189 16.05 -5.17 25.20
N SER A 190 16.30 -6.49 25.27
CA SER A 190 17.36 -7.06 26.12
C SER A 190 18.78 -6.69 25.69
N ASP A 191 18.98 -6.28 24.43
CA ASP A 191 20.29 -5.89 23.90
C ASP A 191 20.61 -4.42 24.15
N VAL A 192 19.63 -3.58 24.51
CA VAL A 192 19.83 -2.13 24.67
C VAL A 192 21.03 -1.80 25.55
N THR A 193 21.15 -2.42 26.72
CA THR A 193 22.26 -2.15 27.64
C THR A 193 23.63 -2.52 27.05
N ASN A 194 23.74 -3.63 26.31
CA ASN A 194 25.03 -4.08 25.75
C ASN A 194 25.43 -3.24 24.53
N VAL A 195 24.47 -2.86 23.68
CA VAL A 195 24.68 -1.96 22.54
C VAL A 195 25.10 -0.58 23.03
N MET A 196 24.38 -0.03 24.00
CA MET A 196 24.71 1.30 24.56
C MET A 196 26.11 1.33 25.20
N SER A 197 26.50 0.27 25.92
CA SER A 197 27.88 0.15 26.44
C SER A 197 28.91 0.14 25.31
N ALA A 198 28.68 -0.64 24.25
CA ALA A 198 29.59 -0.70 23.10
C ALA A 198 29.75 0.67 22.42
N ILE A 199 28.67 1.45 22.37
CA ILE A 199 28.69 2.83 21.85
C ILE A 199 29.49 3.75 22.76
N THR A 200 29.19 3.79 24.06
CA THR A 200 29.86 4.69 25.00
C THR A 200 31.33 4.35 25.22
N ASP A 201 31.70 3.07 25.12
CA ASP A 201 33.08 2.60 25.27
C ASP A 201 33.90 2.73 23.98
N GLY A 202 33.28 3.14 22.87
CA GLY A 202 33.94 3.27 21.56
C GLY A 202 34.31 1.93 20.90
N ASN A 203 33.69 0.83 21.31
CA ASN A 203 34.03 -0.54 20.90
C ASN A 203 32.97 -1.17 19.96
N LEU A 204 32.31 -0.34 19.14
CA LEU A 204 31.22 -0.72 18.22
C LEU A 204 31.52 -2.00 17.43
N GLN A 205 32.71 -2.07 16.82
CA GLN A 205 33.15 -3.15 15.92
C GLN A 205 33.23 -4.53 16.58
N SER A 206 33.32 -4.56 17.91
CA SER A 206 33.35 -5.82 18.67
C SER A 206 31.95 -6.36 18.96
N HIS A 207 30.91 -5.55 18.76
CA HIS A 207 29.55 -5.94 19.03
C HIS A 207 29.02 -6.82 17.89
N PRO A 208 28.46 -8.01 18.17
CA PRO A 208 28.04 -8.95 17.13
C PRO A 208 26.89 -8.43 16.26
N LEU A 209 26.09 -7.49 16.77
CA LEU A 209 24.98 -6.86 16.05
C LEU A 209 25.39 -5.58 15.30
N HIS A 210 26.67 -5.18 15.31
CA HIS A 210 27.12 -3.98 14.61
C HIS A 210 27.11 -4.21 13.10
N LEU A 211 26.38 -3.36 12.38
CA LEU A 211 26.20 -3.43 10.92
C LEU A 211 27.14 -2.48 10.15
N GLY A 212 27.99 -1.74 10.87
CA GLY A 212 28.84 -0.72 10.27
C GLY A 212 28.11 0.61 10.04
N GLU A 213 28.61 1.41 9.10
CA GLU A 213 27.94 2.62 8.63
C GLU A 213 26.81 2.23 7.67
N ILE A 214 25.58 2.59 8.03
CA ILE A 214 24.40 2.05 7.34
C ILE A 214 24.30 2.47 5.88
N ASP A 215 24.72 3.70 5.54
CA ASP A 215 24.69 4.19 4.16
C ASP A 215 25.74 3.50 3.28
N LYS A 216 26.70 2.79 3.88
CA LYS A 216 27.67 1.91 3.20
C LYS A 216 27.29 0.44 3.25
N HIS A 217 26.16 0.09 3.88
CA HIS A 217 25.67 -1.27 3.87
C HIS A 217 25.43 -1.73 2.42
N PRO A 218 25.86 -2.94 2.01
CA PRO A 218 25.76 -3.37 0.62
C PRO A 218 24.35 -3.24 0.02
N GLU A 219 23.33 -3.57 0.80
CA GLU A 219 21.92 -3.49 0.38
C GLU A 219 21.38 -2.06 0.26
N MET A 220 22.03 -1.08 0.91
CA MET A 220 21.72 0.34 0.75
C MET A 220 22.41 0.89 -0.51
N LEU A 221 23.67 0.50 -0.74
CA LEU A 221 24.45 0.94 -1.90
C LEU A 221 23.96 0.39 -3.23
N SER A 222 23.33 -0.79 -3.24
CA SER A 222 22.78 -1.39 -4.46
C SER A 222 21.41 -0.84 -4.88
N GLN A 223 20.82 0.06 -4.09
CA GLN A 223 19.56 0.72 -4.41
C GLN A 223 19.78 2.03 -5.19
N GLN A 224 18.76 2.44 -5.94
CA GLN A 224 18.68 3.75 -6.56
C GLN A 224 17.42 4.46 -6.06
N ARG A 225 17.52 5.15 -4.93
CA ARG A 225 16.37 5.70 -4.21
C ARG A 225 15.93 7.07 -4.74
N PHE A 226 14.74 7.14 -5.32
CA PHE A 226 14.05 8.39 -5.67
C PHE A 226 12.88 8.64 -4.73
N ALA A 227 11.93 7.70 -4.68
CA ALA A 227 10.78 7.78 -3.77
C ALA A 227 11.16 7.47 -2.32
N MET A 228 12.12 6.55 -2.11
CA MET A 228 12.57 6.13 -0.78
C MET A 228 13.75 6.96 -0.25
N ALA A 229 14.10 8.06 -0.91
CA ALA A 229 15.35 8.80 -0.67
C ALA A 229 15.50 9.32 0.77
N ARG A 230 14.39 9.69 1.44
CA ARG A 230 14.39 10.24 2.80
C ARG A 230 13.96 9.25 3.88
N LEU A 231 13.47 8.07 3.51
CA LEU A 231 12.94 7.10 4.48
C LEU A 231 14.04 6.64 5.44
N GLY A 232 13.79 6.81 6.74
CA GLY A 232 14.71 6.49 7.83
C GLY A 232 15.76 7.55 8.16
N LEU A 233 15.82 8.67 7.43
CA LEU A 233 16.86 9.69 7.64
C LEU A 233 16.52 10.69 8.75
N CYS A 234 15.28 11.09 8.90
CA CYS A 234 14.85 12.05 9.93
C CYS A 234 13.47 11.70 10.51
N GLU A 235 13.03 12.49 11.49
CA GLU A 235 11.68 12.42 12.01
C GLU A 235 10.66 12.82 10.92
N PRO A 236 9.62 12.01 10.66
CA PRO A 236 8.69 12.24 9.55
C PRO A 236 7.94 13.58 9.65
N ASN A 237 7.64 14.03 10.88
CA ASN A 237 6.89 15.26 11.15
C ASN A 237 7.76 16.49 11.44
N ASP A 238 9.09 16.37 11.44
CA ASP A 238 9.96 17.53 11.46
C ASP A 238 10.12 18.11 10.05
N LEU A 239 9.22 19.04 9.71
CA LEU A 239 9.22 19.73 8.43
C LEU A 239 10.56 20.36 8.09
N ARG A 240 11.30 20.89 9.07
CA ARG A 240 12.59 21.54 8.82
C ARG A 240 13.62 20.51 8.36
N SER A 241 13.75 19.40 9.08
CA SER A 241 14.64 18.31 8.66
C SER A 241 14.27 17.76 7.28
N GLN A 242 12.97 17.62 6.99
CA GLN A 242 12.49 17.19 5.67
C GLN A 242 12.87 18.17 4.56
N GLN A 243 12.78 19.48 4.80
CA GLN A 243 13.21 20.53 3.87
C GLN A 243 14.73 20.55 3.69
N GLU A 244 15.51 20.35 4.75
CA GLU A 244 16.98 20.22 4.69
C GLU A 244 17.39 18.99 3.82
N LEU A 245 16.57 17.94 3.81
CA LEU A 245 16.67 16.78 2.92
C LEU A 245 16.00 16.97 1.54
N GLY A 246 15.57 18.19 1.22
CA GLY A 246 15.10 18.58 -0.11
C GLY A 246 13.61 18.38 -0.39
N ALA A 247 12.76 18.15 0.62
CA ALA A 247 11.32 18.25 0.45
C ALA A 247 10.93 19.64 -0.09
N TYR A 248 9.97 19.69 -1.02
CA TYR A 248 9.47 20.90 -1.69
C TYR A 248 10.42 21.60 -2.68
N LEU A 249 11.64 21.08 -2.87
CA LEU A 249 12.52 21.58 -3.95
C LEU A 249 11.96 21.26 -5.34
N GLY A 250 11.28 20.12 -5.50
CA GLY A 250 10.62 19.74 -6.74
C GLY A 250 9.42 20.65 -7.03
N LEU A 251 8.65 21.00 -6.00
CA LEU A 251 7.57 21.98 -6.09
C LEU A 251 8.07 23.34 -6.55
N GLY A 252 9.12 23.89 -5.94
CA GLY A 252 9.66 25.20 -6.36
C GLY A 252 10.15 25.22 -7.82
N LYS A 253 10.69 24.09 -8.30
CA LYS A 253 11.04 23.90 -9.72
C LYS A 253 9.80 23.83 -10.62
N ALA A 254 8.77 23.10 -10.20
CA ALA A 254 7.51 22.99 -10.92
C ALA A 254 6.79 24.34 -11.07
N GLU A 255 6.72 25.13 -9.99
CA GLU A 255 6.17 26.48 -10.00
C GLU A 255 6.91 27.42 -10.96
N SER A 256 8.25 27.34 -10.96
CA SER A 256 9.09 28.16 -11.83
C SER A 256 8.96 27.78 -13.31
N ALA A 257 8.79 26.49 -13.61
CA ALA A 257 8.75 25.97 -14.97
C ALA A 257 7.35 25.99 -15.60
N GLY A 258 6.30 25.92 -14.77
CA GLY A 258 4.89 25.92 -15.18
C GLY A 258 4.35 24.56 -15.64
N PRO A 259 3.01 24.44 -15.77
CA PRO A 259 2.30 23.18 -16.03
C PRO A 259 2.77 22.37 -17.24
N GLU A 260 2.96 23.03 -18.39
CA GLU A 260 3.39 22.35 -19.63
C GLU A 260 4.78 21.73 -19.47
N SER A 261 5.68 22.40 -18.74
CA SER A 261 7.01 21.88 -18.45
C SER A 261 6.96 20.68 -17.49
N VAL A 262 6.01 20.67 -16.54
CA VAL A 262 5.79 19.50 -15.67
C VAL A 262 5.33 18.30 -16.49
N LEU A 263 4.34 18.48 -17.37
CA LEU A 263 3.86 17.40 -18.24
C LEU A 263 4.97 16.85 -19.13
N ALA A 264 5.77 17.73 -19.74
CA ALA A 264 6.92 17.34 -20.56
C ALA A 264 8.01 16.61 -19.75
N ALA A 265 8.26 17.04 -18.50
CA ALA A 265 9.19 16.36 -17.61
C ALA A 265 8.71 14.94 -17.26
N LEU A 266 7.42 14.77 -16.94
CA LEU A 266 6.84 13.46 -16.65
C LEU A 266 6.82 12.53 -17.87
N GLU A 267 6.59 13.07 -19.07
CA GLU A 267 6.69 12.34 -20.33
C GLU A 267 8.13 11.90 -20.60
N SER A 268 9.10 12.82 -20.49
CA SER A 268 10.53 12.54 -20.70
C SER A 268 11.07 11.51 -19.70
N ALA A 269 10.65 11.60 -18.43
CA ALA A 269 10.96 10.63 -17.40
C ALA A 269 10.33 9.25 -17.67
N GLY A 270 9.31 9.18 -18.53
CA GLY A 270 8.58 7.95 -18.80
C GLY A 270 7.77 7.44 -17.60
N LEU A 271 7.30 8.35 -16.72
CA LEU A 271 6.59 7.94 -15.51
C LEU A 271 5.26 7.26 -15.86
N ARG A 272 5.11 6.05 -15.35
CA ARG A 272 3.90 5.23 -15.40
C ARG A 272 3.31 5.11 -13.99
N GLY A 273 1.99 5.07 -13.90
CA GLY A 273 1.27 4.93 -12.63
C GLY A 273 1.71 3.66 -11.90
N ARG A 274 2.02 3.80 -10.61
CA ARG A 274 2.59 2.71 -9.79
C ARG A 274 1.55 1.84 -9.09
N GLY A 275 0.26 2.18 -9.12
CA GLY A 275 -0.82 1.36 -8.53
C GLY A 275 -1.24 0.14 -9.36
N GLY A 276 -0.35 -0.43 -10.20
CA GLY A 276 -0.62 -1.66 -10.96
C GLY A 276 -0.68 -1.51 -12.47
N ALA A 277 -1.66 -0.78 -13.00
CA ALA A 277 -1.93 -0.76 -14.45
C ALA A 277 -0.83 -0.12 -15.32
N GLY A 278 0.12 0.60 -14.74
CA GLY A 278 1.25 1.16 -15.48
C GLY A 278 0.86 2.21 -16.53
N PHE A 279 -0.26 2.93 -16.36
CA PHE A 279 -0.71 3.93 -17.33
C PHE A 279 0.17 5.20 -17.33
N PRO A 280 0.51 5.80 -18.48
CA PRO A 280 1.37 7.00 -18.52
C PRO A 280 0.78 8.19 -17.75
N THR A 281 1.52 8.69 -16.75
CA THR A 281 1.02 9.73 -15.83
C THR A 281 0.77 11.06 -16.54
N HIS A 282 1.69 11.49 -17.41
CA HIS A 282 1.58 12.74 -18.18
C HIS A 282 0.30 12.77 -19.04
N PHE A 283 -0.07 11.64 -19.66
CA PHE A 283 -1.26 11.55 -20.49
C PHE A 283 -2.54 11.75 -19.66
N LYS A 284 -2.59 11.11 -18.49
CA LYS A 284 -3.73 11.23 -17.57
C LYS A 284 -3.89 12.68 -17.08
N TRP A 285 -2.80 13.33 -16.70
CA TRP A 285 -2.79 14.71 -16.22
C TRP A 285 -3.17 15.71 -17.33
N ALA A 286 -2.63 15.52 -18.53
CA ALA A 286 -2.96 16.34 -19.68
C ALA A 286 -4.45 16.25 -20.05
N ALA A 287 -5.09 15.08 -19.86
CA ALA A 287 -6.52 14.94 -20.07
C ALA A 287 -7.34 15.83 -19.12
N ALA A 288 -7.06 15.81 -17.82
CA ALA A 288 -7.76 16.67 -16.86
C ALA A 288 -7.40 18.16 -17.00
N ALA A 289 -6.15 18.47 -17.38
CA ALA A 289 -5.71 19.85 -17.60
C ALA A 289 -6.49 20.54 -18.75
N ARG A 290 -6.84 19.79 -19.80
CA ARG A 290 -7.60 20.29 -20.97
C ARG A 290 -9.07 20.59 -20.68
N GLU A 291 -9.63 20.01 -19.63
CA GLU A 291 -11.02 20.26 -19.26
C GLU A 291 -11.21 21.70 -18.79
N SER A 292 -12.27 22.35 -19.29
CA SER A 292 -12.58 23.76 -19.00
C SER A 292 -13.33 23.97 -17.69
N ASP A 293 -13.62 22.90 -16.96
CA ASP A 293 -14.27 22.98 -15.64
C ASP A 293 -13.33 23.70 -14.66
N PRO A 294 -13.76 24.82 -14.02
CA PRO A 294 -12.93 25.53 -13.06
C PRO A 294 -12.74 24.75 -11.75
N THR A 295 -13.58 23.76 -11.48
CA THR A 295 -13.44 22.87 -10.32
C THR A 295 -12.78 21.58 -10.78
N LYS A 296 -11.64 21.25 -10.16
CA LYS A 296 -10.91 20.01 -10.42
C LYS A 296 -10.37 19.44 -9.12
N HIS A 297 -10.19 18.13 -9.09
CA HIS A 297 -9.76 17.41 -7.89
C HIS A 297 -8.48 16.61 -8.13
N VAL A 298 -7.66 16.51 -7.08
CA VAL A 298 -6.53 15.58 -7.01
C VAL A 298 -6.81 14.58 -5.91
N VAL A 299 -6.69 13.28 -6.20
CA VAL A 299 -6.97 12.20 -5.26
C VAL A 299 -5.76 11.28 -5.19
N ALA A 300 -5.17 11.16 -4.01
CA ALA A 300 -4.25 10.10 -3.66
C ALA A 300 -5.04 8.86 -3.25
N ASN A 301 -4.86 7.78 -4.01
CA ASN A 301 -5.33 6.46 -3.65
C ASN A 301 -4.31 5.82 -2.69
N ALA A 302 -4.68 5.77 -1.41
CA ALA A 302 -3.93 5.18 -0.32
C ALA A 302 -4.71 4.01 0.31
N ASP A 303 -5.49 3.29 -0.51
CA ASP A 303 -6.25 2.11 -0.06
C ASP A 303 -5.36 0.86 0.08
N GLU A 304 -4.20 0.82 -0.63
CA GLU A 304 -3.14 -0.21 -0.60
C GLU A 304 -3.60 -1.61 -0.12
N GLY A 305 -4.62 -2.14 -0.79
CA GLY A 305 -5.34 -3.35 -0.35
C GLY A 305 -4.68 -4.66 -0.76
N ASP A 306 -3.74 -4.64 -1.70
CA ASP A 306 -3.03 -5.83 -2.18
C ASP A 306 -2.10 -6.38 -1.09
N ALA A 307 -2.30 -7.63 -0.66
CA ALA A 307 -1.36 -8.21 0.30
C ALA A 307 0.01 -8.42 -0.35
N GLY A 308 1.06 -8.17 0.44
CA GLY A 308 2.43 -8.11 -0.06
C GLY A 308 2.89 -6.71 -0.45
N THR A 309 2.04 -5.70 -0.28
CA THR A 309 2.37 -4.29 -0.57
C THR A 309 2.21 -3.42 0.67
N PHE A 310 3.13 -2.46 0.84
CA PHE A 310 3.21 -1.59 2.03
C PHE A 310 4.09 -0.33 1.82
N ILE A 311 4.45 0.00 0.58
CA ILE A 311 5.29 1.17 0.28
C ILE A 311 4.50 2.48 0.47
N ASP A 312 3.22 2.50 0.14
CA ASP A 312 2.39 3.67 0.37
C ASP A 312 2.31 3.98 1.87
N ARG A 313 2.12 2.93 2.71
CA ARG A 313 2.23 3.01 4.17
C ARG A 313 3.56 3.63 4.60
N MET A 314 4.67 3.05 4.14
CA MET A 314 6.02 3.53 4.48
C MET A 314 6.24 5.00 4.09
N ILE A 315 5.71 5.45 2.95
CA ILE A 315 5.80 6.85 2.53
C ILE A 315 4.98 7.74 3.46
N MET A 316 3.73 7.38 3.76
CA MET A 316 2.87 8.19 4.64
C MET A 316 3.39 8.26 6.08
N GLU A 317 4.07 7.21 6.55
CA GLU A 317 4.64 7.15 7.89
C GLU A 317 6.07 7.71 7.97
N GLY A 318 6.87 7.64 6.90
CA GLY A 318 8.28 7.99 6.91
C GLY A 318 8.66 9.28 6.17
N ASP A 319 7.91 9.64 5.13
CA ASP A 319 8.14 10.83 4.29
C ASP A 319 6.80 11.37 3.74
N PRO A 320 5.85 11.76 4.63
CA PRO A 320 4.53 12.23 4.21
C PRO A 320 4.60 13.48 3.31
N HIS A 321 5.68 14.26 3.44
CA HIS A 321 5.91 15.46 2.63
C HIS A 321 6.15 15.15 1.15
N ALA A 322 6.67 13.96 0.79
CA ALA A 322 6.79 13.54 -0.62
C ALA A 322 5.41 13.42 -1.30
N LEU A 323 4.44 12.82 -0.59
CA LEU A 323 3.07 12.69 -1.08
C LEU A 323 2.42 14.07 -1.25
N ILE A 324 2.51 14.92 -0.21
CA ILE A 324 1.96 16.27 -0.23
C ILE A 324 2.56 17.06 -1.41
N GLU A 325 3.88 17.04 -1.57
CA GLU A 325 4.58 17.73 -2.64
C GLU A 325 4.09 17.27 -4.03
N GLY A 326 3.99 15.96 -4.26
CA GLY A 326 3.50 15.40 -5.52
C GLY A 326 2.05 15.79 -5.84
N MET A 327 1.18 15.81 -4.83
CA MET A 327 -0.22 16.25 -4.98
C MET A 327 -0.31 17.75 -5.32
N VAL A 328 0.49 18.60 -4.68
CA VAL A 328 0.54 20.04 -4.99
C VAL A 328 1.04 20.28 -6.42
N ILE A 329 2.08 19.56 -6.86
CA ILE A 329 2.57 19.64 -8.24
C ILE A 329 1.48 19.23 -9.24
N CYS A 330 0.70 18.19 -8.93
CA CYS A 330 -0.45 17.79 -9.74
C CYS A 330 -1.50 18.89 -9.81
N ALA A 331 -1.85 19.45 -8.66
CA ALA A 331 -2.85 20.50 -8.54
C ALA A 331 -2.46 21.75 -9.35
N LEU A 332 -1.20 22.18 -9.23
CA LEU A 332 -0.62 23.25 -10.05
C LEU A 332 -0.74 22.93 -11.55
N THR A 333 -0.47 21.69 -11.94
CA THR A 333 -0.43 21.28 -13.35
C THR A 333 -1.82 21.25 -13.99
N ILE A 334 -2.83 20.76 -13.27
CA ILE A 334 -4.19 20.61 -13.83
C ILE A 334 -5.11 21.81 -13.52
N GLY A 335 -4.73 22.66 -12.55
CA GLY A 335 -5.54 23.75 -12.04
C GLY A 335 -6.59 23.31 -11.01
N ALA A 336 -6.24 22.37 -10.12
CA ALA A 336 -7.13 21.91 -9.05
C ALA A 336 -6.90 22.68 -7.75
N THR A 337 -7.96 22.84 -6.96
CA THR A 337 -7.96 23.52 -5.65
C THR A 337 -8.22 22.57 -4.48
N ASP A 338 -8.69 21.35 -4.77
CA ASP A 338 -9.18 20.42 -3.75
C ASP A 338 -8.49 19.06 -3.89
N GLY A 339 -7.78 18.67 -2.83
CA GLY A 339 -7.03 17.44 -2.70
C GLY A 339 -7.67 16.47 -1.71
N TRP A 340 -7.60 15.18 -2.02
CA TRP A 340 -8.12 14.11 -1.18
C TRP A 340 -7.09 13.00 -1.04
N VAL A 341 -6.86 12.52 0.18
CA VAL A 341 -6.16 11.26 0.41
C VAL A 341 -7.21 10.26 0.86
N TYR A 342 -7.55 9.31 -0.01
CA TYR A 342 -8.44 8.21 0.36
C TYR A 342 -7.60 7.12 1.00
N LEU A 343 -7.62 7.09 2.34
CA LEU A 343 -6.76 6.26 3.17
C LEU A 343 -7.57 5.09 3.71
N ARG A 344 -7.04 3.88 3.55
CA ARG A 344 -7.66 2.70 4.18
C ARG A 344 -7.71 2.81 5.71
N SER A 345 -8.69 2.16 6.31
CA SER A 345 -8.93 2.21 7.76
C SER A 345 -7.90 1.45 8.57
N GLU A 346 -7.18 0.50 7.97
CA GLU A 346 -6.16 -0.32 8.61
C GLU A 346 -4.83 0.41 8.84
N TYR A 347 -4.68 1.67 8.39
CA TYR A 347 -3.46 2.48 8.55
C TYR A 347 -3.66 3.68 9.49
N PRO A 348 -3.92 3.46 10.80
CA PRO A 348 -4.10 4.55 11.76
C PRO A 348 -2.81 5.38 11.96
N ASP A 349 -1.63 4.76 11.92
CA ASP A 349 -0.34 5.44 12.02
C ASP A 349 -0.09 6.38 10.84
N SER A 350 -0.27 5.89 9.62
CA SER A 350 -0.21 6.72 8.41
C SER A 350 -1.15 7.93 8.51
N LYS A 351 -2.39 7.74 9.01
CA LYS A 351 -3.34 8.85 9.22
C LYS A 351 -2.77 9.90 10.18
N LYS A 352 -2.27 9.46 11.34
CA LYS A 352 -1.73 10.34 12.39
C LYS A 352 -0.54 11.15 11.86
N THR A 353 0.43 10.47 11.25
CA THR A 353 1.65 11.08 10.73
C THR A 353 1.36 12.02 9.56
N LEU A 354 0.55 11.58 8.59
CA LEU A 354 0.18 12.41 7.44
C LEU A 354 -0.64 13.64 7.83
N GLN A 355 -1.56 13.51 8.80
CA GLN A 355 -2.33 14.65 9.29
C GLN A 355 -1.42 15.74 9.88
N ALA A 356 -0.46 15.35 10.73
CA ALA A 356 0.50 16.29 11.29
C ALA A 356 1.39 16.96 10.22
N ALA A 357 1.77 16.23 9.16
CA ALA A 357 2.51 16.80 8.03
C ALA A 357 1.68 17.73 7.14
N ILE A 358 0.38 17.44 6.95
CA ILE A 358 -0.55 18.34 6.27
C ILE A 358 -0.70 19.63 7.07
N ASP A 359 -0.85 19.54 8.38
CA ASP A 359 -1.01 20.70 9.25
C ASP A 359 0.25 21.57 9.25
N SER A 360 1.44 20.98 9.32
CA SER A 360 2.70 21.74 9.21
C SER A 360 2.88 22.38 7.82
N ALA A 361 2.48 21.70 6.75
CA ALA A 361 2.50 22.27 5.39
C ALA A 361 1.52 23.45 5.22
N ARG A 362 0.37 23.43 5.91
CA ARG A 362 -0.55 24.57 5.98
C ARG A 362 0.05 25.75 6.73
N GLU A 363 0.72 25.50 7.85
CA GLU A 363 1.34 26.55 8.67
C GLU A 363 2.37 27.38 7.91
N VAL A 364 3.14 26.74 7.00
CA VAL A 364 4.13 27.41 6.16
C VAL A 364 3.60 27.87 4.81
N GLY A 365 2.30 27.69 4.54
CA GLY A 365 1.63 28.17 3.33
C GLY A 365 1.87 27.36 2.06
N ILE A 366 2.35 26.11 2.18
CA ILE A 366 2.42 25.16 1.05
C ILE A 366 1.02 24.66 0.69
N LEU A 367 0.21 24.36 1.70
CA LEU A 367 -1.21 24.07 1.57
C LEU A 367 -2.04 25.28 2.04
N GLY A 368 -3.27 25.39 1.54
CA GLY A 368 -4.20 26.45 1.94
C GLY A 368 -5.11 26.90 0.78
N PRO A 369 -5.32 28.22 0.58
CA PRO A 369 -6.35 28.71 -0.34
C PRO A 369 -6.18 28.30 -1.82
N ASN A 370 -4.96 28.01 -2.27
CA ASN A 370 -4.69 27.62 -3.65
C ASN A 370 -4.92 26.12 -3.89
N PHE A 371 -4.58 25.30 -2.90
CA PHE A 371 -4.79 23.86 -2.89
C PHE A 371 -4.71 23.36 -1.45
N ASP A 372 -5.68 22.57 -1.02
CA ASP A 372 -5.69 21.97 0.31
C ASP A 372 -6.03 20.48 0.24
N ILE A 373 -5.59 19.71 1.24
CA ILE A 373 -5.72 18.25 1.28
C ILE A 373 -6.59 17.83 2.46
N THR A 374 -7.59 16.98 2.19
CA THR A 374 -8.40 16.31 3.22
C THR A 374 -8.12 14.81 3.21
N ILE A 375 -7.88 14.22 4.39
CA ILE A 375 -7.81 12.76 4.55
C ILE A 375 -9.23 12.21 4.71
N ALA A 376 -9.63 11.32 3.81
CA ALA A 376 -10.88 10.57 3.87
C ALA A 376 -10.57 9.12 4.19
N VAL A 377 -11.01 8.65 5.35
CA VAL A 377 -10.78 7.26 5.79
C VAL A 377 -11.84 6.34 5.17
N GLY A 378 -11.39 5.24 4.56
CA GLY A 378 -12.23 4.16 4.06
C GLY A 378 -12.93 3.36 5.17
N ALA A 379 -13.62 2.29 4.78
CA ALA A 379 -14.40 1.45 5.69
C ALA A 379 -14.31 -0.05 5.32
N GLY A 380 -13.12 -0.52 4.96
CA GLY A 380 -12.83 -1.93 4.68
C GLY A 380 -13.50 -2.50 3.42
N SER A 381 -13.08 -2.06 2.23
CA SER A 381 -13.50 -2.66 0.96
C SER A 381 -12.35 -2.60 -0.05
N TYR A 382 -11.80 -3.76 -0.43
CA TYR A 382 -10.67 -3.87 -1.37
C TYR A 382 -10.97 -3.23 -2.72
N VAL A 383 -12.21 -3.36 -3.19
CA VAL A 383 -12.60 -2.79 -4.48
C VAL A 383 -12.52 -1.26 -4.51
N CYS A 384 -12.51 -0.59 -3.35
CA CYS A 384 -12.32 0.86 -3.27
C CYS A 384 -10.90 1.29 -3.65
N GLY A 385 -9.94 0.37 -3.81
CA GLY A 385 -8.69 0.61 -4.52
C GLY A 385 -8.89 0.84 -6.04
N GLU A 386 -10.02 0.44 -6.62
CA GLU A 386 -10.36 0.77 -8.01
C GLU A 386 -10.75 2.24 -8.12
N GLU A 387 -10.16 2.93 -9.10
CA GLU A 387 -10.24 4.39 -9.25
C GLU A 387 -11.67 4.95 -9.12
N THR A 388 -12.66 4.35 -9.76
CA THR A 388 -14.03 4.91 -9.78
C THR A 388 -14.87 4.47 -8.59
N ALA A 389 -14.62 3.28 -8.04
CA ALA A 389 -15.21 2.83 -6.78
C ALA A 389 -14.75 3.72 -5.61
N LEU A 390 -13.47 4.10 -5.60
CA LEU A 390 -12.90 5.08 -4.67
C LEU A 390 -13.68 6.40 -4.68
N LEU A 391 -13.97 6.93 -5.87
CA LEU A 391 -14.73 8.17 -6.01
C LEU A 391 -16.17 8.04 -5.52
N GLU A 392 -16.84 6.91 -5.77
CA GLU A 392 -18.16 6.65 -5.18
C GLU A 392 -18.11 6.62 -3.65
N SER A 393 -17.05 6.04 -3.07
CA SER A 393 -16.83 6.02 -1.63
C SER A 393 -16.63 7.41 -1.04
N LEU A 394 -15.80 8.25 -1.69
CA LEU A 394 -15.61 9.67 -1.32
C LEU A 394 -16.92 10.47 -1.39
N GLU A 395 -17.82 10.09 -2.29
CA GLU A 395 -19.16 10.67 -2.44
C GLU A 395 -20.18 10.10 -1.44
N GLY A 396 -19.76 9.23 -0.51
CA GLY A 396 -20.63 8.65 0.53
C GLY A 396 -21.63 7.65 -0.03
N LYS A 397 -21.32 7.04 -1.17
CA LYS A 397 -22.13 6.00 -1.81
C LYS A 397 -21.48 4.64 -1.55
N ARG A 398 -22.07 3.58 -2.09
CA ARG A 398 -21.42 2.26 -2.16
C ARG A 398 -20.25 2.37 -3.15
N GLY A 399 -19.11 1.77 -2.83
CA GLY A 399 -17.91 1.72 -3.69
C GLY A 399 -18.09 0.86 -4.95
N GLU A 400 -19.09 1.14 -5.77
CA GLU A 400 -19.33 0.43 -7.02
C GLU A 400 -18.57 1.06 -8.19
N VAL A 401 -17.88 0.25 -8.98
CA VAL A 401 -17.17 0.71 -10.19
C VAL A 401 -18.12 1.44 -11.14
N ARG A 402 -17.73 2.60 -11.67
CA ARG A 402 -18.49 3.35 -12.68
C ARG A 402 -18.29 2.76 -14.09
N ALA A 403 -19.32 2.85 -14.92
CA ALA A 403 -19.14 2.55 -16.34
C ALA A 403 -18.26 3.64 -16.98
N ARG A 404 -17.33 3.24 -17.85
CA ARG A 404 -16.45 4.13 -18.60
C ARG A 404 -16.71 3.92 -20.10
N PRO A 405 -16.71 4.99 -20.93
CA PRO A 405 -16.60 6.41 -20.59
C PRO A 405 -17.86 6.99 -19.91
N PRO A 406 -17.78 8.19 -19.27
CA PRO A 406 -16.60 9.07 -19.17
C PRO A 406 -15.53 8.54 -18.20
N TYR A 407 -14.27 8.93 -18.39
CA TYR A 407 -13.21 8.63 -17.42
C TYR A 407 -13.13 9.73 -16.35
N PRO A 408 -12.55 9.43 -15.17
CA PRO A 408 -12.42 10.41 -14.08
C PRO A 408 -11.72 11.70 -14.45
N ALA A 409 -10.75 11.64 -15.38
CA ALA A 409 -10.07 12.82 -15.87
C ALA A 409 -11.00 13.82 -16.59
N GLN A 410 -12.18 13.38 -17.06
CA GLN A 410 -13.22 14.26 -17.59
C GLN A 410 -14.35 14.48 -16.57
N GLU A 411 -14.90 13.39 -16.02
CA GLU A 411 -16.00 13.42 -15.06
C GLU A 411 -15.73 12.42 -13.92
N GLY A 412 -15.04 12.89 -12.89
CA GLY A 412 -14.64 12.12 -11.72
C GLY A 412 -15.44 12.49 -10.49
N LEU A 413 -14.74 12.91 -9.43
CA LEU A 413 -15.32 13.25 -8.15
C LEU A 413 -16.36 14.37 -8.32
N TYR A 414 -17.58 14.10 -7.87
CA TYR A 414 -18.73 15.00 -8.01
C TYR A 414 -19.09 15.40 -9.46
N GLY A 415 -18.57 14.68 -10.46
CA GLY A 415 -18.75 15.00 -11.87
C GLY A 415 -17.81 16.09 -12.40
N HIS A 416 -16.74 16.39 -11.66
CA HIS A 416 -15.68 17.30 -12.04
C HIS A 416 -14.40 16.54 -12.46
N PRO A 417 -13.56 17.11 -13.35
CA PRO A 417 -12.28 16.51 -13.74
C PRO A 417 -11.43 16.16 -12.53
N THR A 418 -11.00 14.90 -12.46
CA THR A 418 -10.31 14.36 -11.28
C THR A 418 -9.13 13.51 -11.70
N ILE A 419 -7.97 13.78 -11.10
CA ILE A 419 -6.82 12.90 -11.16
C ILE A 419 -6.80 12.00 -9.94
N VAL A 420 -6.90 10.69 -10.16
CA VAL A 420 -6.60 9.69 -9.13
C VAL A 420 -5.24 9.06 -9.44
N ASN A 421 -4.27 9.21 -8.56
CA ASN A 421 -3.01 8.46 -8.64
C ASN A 421 -2.69 7.82 -7.29
N ASN A 422 -1.92 6.75 -7.34
CA ASN A 422 -1.43 6.06 -6.15
C ASN A 422 -0.34 6.90 -5.44
N VAL A 423 -0.16 6.71 -4.13
CA VAL A 423 0.77 7.49 -3.28
C VAL A 423 2.20 7.46 -3.83
N LEU A 424 2.75 6.28 -4.14
CA LEU A 424 4.09 6.16 -4.73
C LEU A 424 4.23 6.93 -6.06
N THR A 425 3.16 7.03 -6.86
CA THR A 425 3.18 7.82 -8.10
C THR A 425 3.39 9.31 -7.81
N PHE A 426 2.69 9.87 -6.82
CA PHE A 426 2.87 11.27 -6.42
C PHE A 426 4.27 11.52 -5.84
N SER A 427 4.76 10.63 -4.98
CA SER A 427 6.12 10.74 -4.41
C SER A 427 7.20 10.69 -5.49
N LEU A 428 7.03 9.88 -6.53
CA LEU A 428 7.91 9.87 -7.70
C LEU A 428 7.82 11.16 -8.52
N VAL A 429 6.65 11.79 -8.64
CA VAL A 429 6.56 13.11 -9.28
C VAL A 429 7.41 14.13 -8.53
N ALA A 430 7.31 14.18 -7.20
CA ALA A 430 8.14 15.07 -6.38
C ALA A 430 9.63 14.80 -6.60
N ALA A 431 10.05 13.53 -6.58
CA ALA A 431 11.43 13.14 -6.82
C ALA A 431 11.91 13.49 -8.24
N ILE A 432 11.11 13.24 -9.28
CA ILE A 432 11.44 13.56 -10.68
C ILE A 432 11.63 15.07 -10.85
N MET A 433 10.75 15.88 -10.28
CA MET A 433 10.88 17.33 -10.35
C MET A 433 12.11 17.83 -9.59
N ARG A 434 12.47 17.18 -8.47
CA ARG A 434 13.67 17.50 -7.68
C ARG A 434 14.96 17.09 -8.39
N GLU A 435 15.07 15.86 -8.88
CA GLU A 435 16.32 15.29 -9.44
C GLU A 435 16.49 15.51 -10.95
N GLY A 436 15.40 15.81 -11.65
CA GLY A 436 15.37 16.00 -13.10
C GLY A 436 14.89 14.76 -13.86
N ALA A 437 14.04 15.01 -14.87
CA ALA A 437 13.46 13.96 -15.72
C ALA A 437 14.49 13.15 -16.51
N GLU A 438 15.59 13.79 -16.94
CA GLU A 438 16.68 13.11 -17.65
C GLU A 438 17.37 12.09 -16.75
N THR A 439 17.64 12.44 -15.48
CA THR A 439 18.26 11.55 -14.49
C THR A 439 17.38 10.30 -14.26
N TYR A 440 16.08 10.50 -14.06
CA TYR A 440 15.14 9.39 -13.84
C TYR A 440 14.93 8.55 -15.10
N GLY A 441 14.77 9.20 -16.25
CA GLY A 441 14.49 8.54 -17.53
C GLY A 441 15.71 7.89 -18.20
N ALA A 442 16.92 8.12 -17.68
CA ALA A 442 18.16 7.52 -18.17
C ALA A 442 18.43 6.10 -17.65
N ILE A 443 17.72 5.69 -16.60
CA ILE A 443 17.80 4.35 -16.01
C ILE A 443 16.52 3.55 -16.32
N GLY A 444 16.58 2.24 -16.07
CA GLY A 444 15.49 1.34 -16.42
C GLY A 444 15.67 0.72 -17.81
N THR A 445 14.58 0.18 -18.36
CA THR A 445 14.54 -0.32 -19.74
C THR A 445 14.00 0.75 -20.68
N GLU A 446 13.98 0.48 -21.98
CA GLU A 446 13.44 1.40 -22.99
C GLU A 446 11.97 1.78 -22.72
N LYS A 447 11.17 0.80 -22.27
CA LYS A 447 9.72 0.94 -22.03
C LYS A 447 9.35 1.11 -20.56
N SER A 448 10.13 0.51 -19.65
CA SER A 448 9.98 0.64 -18.21
C SER A 448 11.12 1.50 -17.67
N LYS A 449 10.97 2.83 -17.77
CA LYS A 449 11.97 3.78 -17.31
C LYS A 449 11.90 4.01 -15.80
N GLY A 450 13.03 4.42 -15.23
CA GLY A 450 13.15 4.75 -13.82
C GLY A 450 13.31 3.53 -12.94
N THR A 451 12.60 3.56 -11.80
CA THR A 451 12.72 2.60 -10.72
C THR A 451 11.42 1.85 -10.43
N VAL A 452 11.58 0.63 -9.91
CA VAL A 452 10.55 -0.14 -9.22
C VAL A 452 10.86 -0.16 -7.72
N VAL A 453 9.84 -0.01 -6.89
CA VAL A 453 9.94 -0.31 -5.46
C VAL A 453 9.47 -1.75 -5.25
N ALA A 454 10.41 -2.67 -5.06
CA ALA A 454 10.13 -4.07 -4.84
C ALA A 454 9.92 -4.36 -3.35
N GLN A 455 8.78 -4.98 -3.02
CA GLN A 455 8.40 -5.37 -1.67
C GLN A 455 8.47 -6.91 -1.57
N LEU A 456 9.53 -7.42 -0.97
CA LEU A 456 9.89 -8.84 -0.94
C LEU A 456 9.50 -9.41 0.42
N VAL A 457 8.42 -10.20 0.47
CA VAL A 457 7.81 -10.67 1.73
C VAL A 457 7.26 -12.11 1.60
N GLY A 458 6.48 -12.55 2.59
CA GLY A 458 6.02 -13.93 2.70
C GLY A 458 7.09 -14.82 3.32
N ASN A 459 7.18 -16.07 2.86
CA ASN A 459 8.11 -17.07 3.36
C ASN A 459 9.55 -16.92 2.84
N THR A 460 10.07 -15.69 2.88
CA THR A 460 11.49 -15.39 2.66
C THR A 460 12.21 -15.18 3.99
N GLN A 461 13.51 -15.51 4.04
CA GLN A 461 14.35 -15.28 5.21
C GLN A 461 14.77 -13.80 5.36
N LYS A 462 14.67 -13.02 4.27
CA LYS A 462 15.13 -11.63 4.23
C LYS A 462 14.02 -10.72 3.70
N PRO A 463 12.98 -10.40 4.49
CA PRO A 463 11.95 -9.46 4.08
C PRO A 463 12.54 -8.06 3.91
N THR A 464 12.23 -7.41 2.78
CA THR A 464 12.75 -6.08 2.44
C THR A 464 11.78 -5.28 1.56
N CYS A 465 11.96 -3.97 1.55
CA CYS A 465 11.37 -3.04 0.59
C CYS A 465 12.51 -2.19 0.03
N VAL A 466 12.77 -2.32 -1.27
CA VAL A 466 13.95 -1.75 -1.93
C VAL A 466 13.57 -1.04 -3.23
N GLU A 467 14.22 0.08 -3.50
CA GLU A 467 14.03 0.81 -4.75
C GLU A 467 15.21 0.57 -5.69
N VAL A 468 14.95 -0.10 -6.81
CA VAL A 468 15.96 -0.47 -7.80
C VAL A 468 15.54 -0.02 -9.20
N PRO A 469 16.49 0.22 -10.11
CA PRO A 469 16.17 0.47 -11.51
C PRO A 469 15.38 -0.70 -12.11
N PHE A 470 14.48 -0.43 -13.05
CA PHE A 470 13.92 -1.47 -13.90
C PHE A 470 15.01 -2.15 -14.76
N GLY A 471 14.72 -3.36 -15.21
CA GLY A 471 15.68 -4.21 -15.92
C GLY A 471 16.40 -5.18 -14.98
N GLY A 472 17.40 -5.89 -15.50
CA GLY A 472 17.97 -7.04 -14.79
C GLY A 472 16.94 -8.16 -14.63
N THR A 473 17.23 -9.16 -13.80
CA THR A 473 16.32 -10.29 -13.55
C THR A 473 15.72 -10.28 -12.15
N VAL A 474 14.59 -10.96 -11.95
CA VAL A 474 14.05 -11.18 -10.59
C VAL A 474 15.06 -11.91 -9.71
N LYS A 475 15.86 -12.83 -10.26
CA LYS A 475 16.94 -13.47 -9.51
C LYS A 475 17.97 -12.47 -8.98
N GLU A 476 18.41 -11.54 -9.81
CA GLU A 476 19.38 -10.51 -9.37
C GLU A 476 18.79 -9.64 -8.27
N LEU A 477 17.50 -9.29 -8.35
CA LEU A 477 16.79 -8.59 -7.28
C LEU A 477 16.85 -9.37 -5.96
N PHE A 478 16.50 -10.65 -5.97
CA PHE A 478 16.52 -11.47 -4.75
C PHE A 478 17.95 -11.74 -4.25
N ASP A 479 18.91 -12.04 -5.12
CA ASP A 479 20.29 -12.29 -4.73
C ASP A 479 20.93 -11.08 -4.03
N ASN A 480 20.54 -9.86 -4.43
CA ASN A 480 21.08 -8.63 -3.86
C ASN A 480 20.32 -8.14 -2.62
N HIS A 481 19.02 -8.41 -2.50
CA HIS A 481 18.16 -7.74 -1.51
C HIS A 481 17.26 -8.66 -0.68
N SER A 482 17.25 -9.97 -0.95
CA SER A 482 16.43 -10.93 -0.22
C SER A 482 17.05 -12.34 -0.28
N SER A 483 16.23 -13.39 -0.28
CA SER A 483 16.66 -14.77 -0.48
C SER A 483 15.55 -15.60 -1.13
N LEU A 484 15.94 -16.43 -2.10
CA LEU A 484 15.11 -17.48 -2.69
C LEU A 484 15.29 -18.83 -1.99
N GLU A 485 16.15 -18.92 -0.97
CA GLU A 485 16.39 -20.18 -0.25
C GLU A 485 15.11 -20.64 0.46
N GLY A 486 14.65 -21.85 0.11
CA GLY A 486 13.42 -22.42 0.64
C GLY A 486 12.13 -21.91 -0.01
N VAL A 487 12.23 -20.97 -0.96
CA VAL A 487 11.07 -20.42 -1.70
C VAL A 487 10.76 -21.32 -2.90
N THR A 488 9.54 -21.83 -2.98
CA THR A 488 9.08 -22.74 -4.06
C THR A 488 8.17 -22.06 -5.08
N ALA A 489 7.41 -21.07 -4.64
CA ALA A 489 6.52 -20.28 -5.48
C ALA A 489 6.53 -18.82 -5.05
N ILE A 490 6.26 -17.93 -6.02
CA ILE A 490 6.19 -16.49 -5.79
C ILE A 490 4.98 -15.94 -6.52
N GLN A 491 4.11 -15.24 -5.80
CA GLN A 491 3.04 -14.45 -6.39
C GLN A 491 3.51 -13.02 -6.60
N VAL A 492 3.28 -12.50 -7.81
CA VAL A 492 3.70 -11.15 -8.18
C VAL A 492 2.49 -10.34 -8.63
N GLY A 493 2.39 -9.11 -8.12
CA GLY A 493 1.35 -8.16 -8.52
C GLY A 493 0.06 -8.24 -7.70
N GLY A 494 0.14 -8.73 -6.47
CA GLY A 494 -0.98 -8.81 -5.54
C GLY A 494 -1.91 -10.01 -5.79
N PRO A 495 -3.08 -10.07 -5.14
CA PRO A 495 -4.00 -11.21 -5.23
C PRO A 495 -4.48 -11.46 -6.67
N LEU A 496 -4.65 -10.41 -7.48
CA LEU A 496 -5.02 -10.52 -8.91
C LEU A 496 -3.85 -10.89 -9.85
N GLY A 497 -2.65 -11.01 -9.29
CA GLY A 497 -1.44 -11.37 -9.99
C GLY A 497 -1.28 -12.86 -10.23
N SER A 498 -0.28 -13.22 -11.03
CA SER A 498 0.04 -14.62 -11.34
C SER A 498 1.01 -15.19 -10.30
N VAL A 499 0.92 -16.50 -10.12
CA VAL A 499 1.81 -17.28 -9.27
C VAL A 499 2.81 -18.02 -10.15
N PHE A 500 4.08 -17.97 -9.79
CA PHE A 500 5.16 -18.58 -10.54
C PHE A 500 5.90 -19.59 -9.69
N LYS A 501 6.40 -20.65 -10.33
CA LYS A 501 7.49 -21.44 -9.73
C LYS A 501 8.75 -20.57 -9.65
N THR A 502 9.50 -20.70 -8.56
CA THR A 502 10.69 -19.87 -8.30
C THR A 502 11.67 -19.87 -9.47
N GLU A 503 11.97 -21.04 -10.03
CA GLU A 503 12.92 -21.20 -11.14
C GLU A 503 12.43 -20.55 -12.45
N ALA A 504 11.11 -20.51 -12.68
CA ALA A 504 10.53 -19.87 -13.85
C ALA A 504 10.60 -18.34 -13.72
N LEU A 505 10.25 -17.81 -12.54
CA LEU A 505 10.27 -16.37 -12.28
C LEU A 505 11.68 -15.80 -12.23
N ALA A 506 12.64 -16.56 -11.69
CA ALA A 506 14.02 -16.13 -11.46
C ALA A 506 14.67 -15.46 -12.69
N ASN A 507 14.39 -15.95 -13.90
CA ASN A 507 15.02 -15.45 -15.12
C ASN A 507 14.20 -14.39 -15.87
N ILE A 508 13.03 -14.01 -15.36
CA ILE A 508 12.18 -12.99 -15.98
C ILE A 508 12.79 -11.60 -15.74
N GLU A 509 12.73 -10.74 -16.75
CA GLU A 509 13.18 -9.35 -16.64
C GLU A 509 12.30 -8.60 -15.63
N LEU A 510 12.93 -7.87 -14.70
CA LEU A 510 12.22 -7.00 -13.76
C LEU A 510 11.73 -5.72 -14.47
N SER A 511 10.64 -5.85 -15.21
CA SER A 511 9.97 -4.75 -15.91
C SER A 511 8.47 -5.04 -16.06
N PHE A 512 7.68 -4.01 -16.43
CA PHE A 512 6.26 -4.26 -16.74
C PHE A 512 6.12 -5.24 -17.91
N GLU A 513 6.96 -5.07 -18.93
CA GLU A 513 6.93 -5.89 -20.14
C GLU A 513 7.40 -7.33 -19.86
N GLY A 514 8.50 -7.51 -19.14
CA GLY A 514 9.02 -8.85 -18.80
C GLY A 514 8.02 -9.71 -18.04
N LEU A 515 7.31 -9.11 -17.07
CA LEU A 515 6.25 -9.79 -16.33
C LEU A 515 5.01 -10.06 -17.20
N THR A 516 4.64 -9.10 -18.07
CA THR A 516 3.49 -9.26 -18.97
C THR A 516 3.73 -10.36 -20.02
N ASP A 517 4.94 -10.43 -20.58
CA ASP A 517 5.34 -11.43 -21.57
C ASP A 517 5.37 -12.86 -20.98
N ALA A 518 5.41 -12.97 -19.65
CA ALA A 518 5.33 -14.21 -18.89
C ALA A 518 3.93 -14.47 -18.30
N ASP A 519 2.89 -13.85 -18.85
CA ASP A 519 1.50 -13.98 -18.38
C ASP A 519 1.30 -13.55 -16.92
N GLY A 520 2.15 -12.64 -16.44
CA GLY A 520 2.06 -12.02 -15.12
C GLY A 520 1.75 -10.53 -15.18
N ILE A 521 1.71 -9.91 -14.00
CA ILE A 521 1.63 -8.47 -13.85
C ILE A 521 2.56 -8.03 -12.73
N LEU A 522 3.22 -6.88 -12.89
CA LEU A 522 4.07 -6.34 -11.83
C LEU A 522 3.25 -5.79 -10.65
N GLY A 523 2.03 -5.30 -10.93
CA GLY A 523 1.18 -4.67 -9.92
C GLY A 523 1.87 -3.48 -9.25
N HIS A 524 1.75 -3.41 -7.93
CA HIS A 524 2.38 -2.39 -7.10
C HIS A 524 3.83 -2.75 -6.67
N GLY A 525 4.43 -3.80 -7.26
CA GLY A 525 5.79 -4.24 -6.93
C GLY A 525 5.90 -5.20 -5.75
N GLY A 526 4.81 -5.83 -5.33
CA GLY A 526 4.79 -6.86 -4.30
C GLY A 526 5.18 -8.25 -4.83
N PHE A 527 6.08 -8.93 -4.11
CA PHE A 527 6.52 -10.31 -4.35
C PHE A 527 6.28 -11.12 -3.07
N VAL A 528 5.24 -11.96 -3.08
CA VAL A 528 4.89 -12.83 -1.96
C VAL A 528 5.49 -14.21 -2.16
N CYS A 529 6.44 -14.58 -1.32
CA CYS A 529 7.13 -15.86 -1.36
C CYS A 529 6.35 -16.94 -0.61
N TYR A 530 6.30 -18.15 -1.15
CA TYR A 530 5.75 -19.34 -0.52
C TYR A 530 6.83 -20.42 -0.36
N GLY A 531 6.74 -21.18 0.74
CA GLY A 531 7.72 -22.21 1.10
C GLY A 531 7.38 -23.59 0.58
N SER A 532 8.01 -24.63 1.14
CA SER A 532 7.72 -26.03 0.80
C SER A 532 6.33 -26.51 1.23
N ASP A 533 5.67 -25.76 2.11
CA ASP A 533 4.31 -25.97 2.60
C ASP A 533 3.24 -25.32 1.69
N PHE A 534 3.64 -24.72 0.56
CA PHE A 534 2.72 -24.17 -0.43
C PHE A 534 1.75 -25.21 -0.95
N ASP A 535 0.46 -24.97 -0.77
CA ASP A 535 -0.62 -25.74 -1.35
C ASP A 535 -1.36 -24.89 -2.41
N PRO A 536 -1.07 -25.10 -3.71
CA PRO A 536 -1.70 -24.34 -4.79
C PRO A 536 -3.22 -24.45 -4.78
N ARG A 537 -3.75 -25.60 -4.36
CA ARG A 537 -5.19 -25.86 -4.35
C ARG A 537 -5.88 -25.04 -3.27
N SER A 538 -5.34 -25.07 -2.06
CA SER A 538 -5.89 -24.29 -0.94
C SER A 538 -5.81 -22.79 -1.23
N GLU A 539 -4.69 -22.28 -1.75
CA GLU A 539 -4.55 -20.86 -2.08
C GLU A 539 -5.51 -20.40 -3.18
N VAL A 540 -5.73 -21.20 -4.22
CA VAL A 540 -6.73 -20.90 -5.27
C VAL A 540 -8.16 -20.78 -4.72
N ILE A 541 -8.51 -21.63 -3.75
CA ILE A 541 -9.81 -21.56 -3.07
C ILE A 541 -9.92 -20.29 -2.22
N GLU A 542 -8.87 -19.93 -1.50
CA GLU A 542 -8.82 -18.71 -0.68
C GLU A 542 -8.89 -17.44 -1.54
N TRP A 543 -8.13 -17.36 -2.64
CA TRP A 543 -8.21 -16.22 -3.58
C TRP A 543 -9.61 -16.07 -4.17
N MET A 544 -10.23 -17.16 -4.62
CA MET A 544 -11.57 -17.07 -5.20
C MET A 544 -12.64 -16.75 -4.14
N THR A 545 -12.43 -17.19 -2.90
CA THR A 545 -13.24 -16.78 -1.75
C THR A 545 -13.14 -15.28 -1.52
N PHE A 546 -11.92 -14.73 -1.53
CA PHE A 546 -11.67 -13.30 -1.43
C PHE A 546 -12.33 -12.52 -2.59
N PHE A 547 -12.16 -12.93 -3.84
CA PHE A 547 -12.78 -12.23 -4.98
C PHE A 547 -14.30 -12.27 -4.97
N ARG A 548 -14.89 -13.36 -4.46
CA ARG A 548 -16.34 -13.43 -4.23
C ARG A 548 -16.79 -12.40 -3.21
N ASP A 549 -16.08 -12.30 -2.08
CA ASP A 549 -16.44 -11.42 -0.97
C ASP A 549 -16.22 -9.94 -1.31
N GLU A 550 -15.16 -9.62 -2.06
CA GLU A 550 -14.80 -8.26 -2.47
C GLU A 550 -15.46 -7.78 -3.77
N SER A 551 -16.23 -8.64 -4.43
CA SER A 551 -16.99 -8.24 -5.61
C SER A 551 -17.99 -7.12 -5.24
N CYS A 552 -17.86 -5.94 -5.87
CA CYS A 552 -18.81 -4.83 -5.68
C CYS A 552 -20.27 -5.18 -6.04
N GLY A 553 -20.47 -6.28 -6.78
CA GLY A 553 -21.78 -6.83 -7.13
C GLY A 553 -22.38 -6.31 -8.44
N LYS A 554 -21.71 -5.36 -9.12
CA LYS A 554 -22.29 -4.64 -10.26
C LYS A 554 -22.43 -5.49 -11.53
N CYS A 555 -21.39 -6.20 -11.94
CA CYS A 555 -21.43 -7.02 -13.16
C CYS A 555 -21.72 -8.49 -12.82
N THR A 556 -22.66 -9.09 -13.55
CA THR A 556 -23.01 -10.52 -13.43
C THR A 556 -21.81 -11.47 -13.51
N PRO A 557 -20.88 -11.35 -14.49
CA PRO A 557 -19.72 -12.24 -14.58
C PRO A 557 -18.89 -12.23 -13.29
N CYS A 558 -18.59 -11.07 -12.72
CA CYS A 558 -17.86 -11.00 -11.46
C CYS A 558 -18.73 -11.49 -10.28
N ARG A 559 -19.92 -10.92 -10.08
CA ARG A 559 -20.75 -11.19 -8.88
C ARG A 559 -21.15 -12.64 -8.72
N ILE A 560 -21.53 -13.30 -9.82
CA ILE A 560 -21.99 -14.69 -9.81
C ILE A 560 -20.88 -15.62 -10.25
N GLY A 561 -20.01 -15.20 -11.17
CA GLY A 561 -18.95 -16.04 -11.68
C GLY A 561 -17.94 -16.40 -10.60
N THR A 562 -17.47 -15.47 -9.77
CA THR A 562 -16.55 -15.81 -8.67
C THR A 562 -17.12 -16.88 -7.74
N GLN A 563 -18.41 -16.78 -7.41
CA GLN A 563 -19.13 -17.81 -6.65
C GLN A 563 -19.17 -19.16 -7.38
N ARG A 564 -19.45 -19.18 -8.69
CA ARG A 564 -19.48 -20.42 -9.48
C ARG A 564 -18.09 -21.04 -9.66
N ALA A 565 -17.08 -20.22 -9.89
CA ALA A 565 -15.69 -20.63 -9.98
C ALA A 565 -15.27 -21.26 -8.65
N LEU A 566 -15.59 -20.65 -7.51
CA LEU A 566 -15.31 -21.22 -6.19
C LEU A 566 -15.98 -22.59 -6.00
N GLU A 567 -17.26 -22.73 -6.35
CA GLU A 567 -17.99 -24.00 -6.27
C GLU A 567 -17.35 -25.11 -7.14
N LEU A 568 -16.77 -24.75 -8.29
CA LEU A 568 -16.06 -25.67 -9.18
C LEU A 568 -14.69 -26.02 -8.62
N LEU A 569 -13.91 -25.02 -8.20
CA LEU A 569 -12.57 -25.18 -7.64
C LEU A 569 -12.58 -26.06 -6.40
N ILE A 570 -13.59 -25.96 -5.53
CA ILE A 570 -13.76 -26.85 -4.36
C ILE A 570 -13.94 -28.32 -4.76
N ARG A 571 -14.48 -28.62 -5.96
CA ARG A 571 -14.71 -30.00 -6.44
C ARG A 571 -13.58 -30.54 -7.31
N ILE A 572 -12.98 -29.71 -8.16
CA ILE A 572 -11.93 -30.13 -9.10
C ILE A 572 -10.78 -30.80 -8.34
N GLY A 573 -10.33 -31.97 -8.82
CA GLY A 573 -9.26 -32.75 -8.21
C GLY A 573 -9.68 -33.60 -7.00
N THR A 574 -10.98 -33.71 -6.72
CA THR A 574 -11.51 -34.56 -5.63
C THR A 574 -12.48 -35.62 -6.17
N ASP A 575 -12.91 -36.55 -5.31
CA ASP A 575 -13.94 -37.55 -5.64
C ASP A 575 -15.30 -36.94 -6.02
N ASP A 576 -15.52 -35.65 -5.72
CA ASP A 576 -16.74 -34.91 -6.04
C ASP A 576 -16.69 -34.19 -7.41
N GLU A 577 -15.56 -34.23 -8.12
CA GLU A 577 -15.42 -33.64 -9.47
C GLU A 577 -16.41 -34.28 -10.45
N LYS A 578 -17.16 -33.45 -11.18
CA LYS A 578 -18.15 -33.92 -12.16
C LYS A 578 -17.63 -33.82 -13.59
N PRO A 579 -18.08 -34.72 -14.50
CA PRO A 579 -17.83 -34.55 -15.93
C PRO A 579 -18.33 -33.17 -16.41
N GLY A 580 -17.45 -32.38 -17.02
CA GLY A 580 -17.77 -31.02 -17.48
C GLY A 580 -17.34 -29.89 -16.53
N ASP A 581 -16.92 -30.17 -15.29
CA ASP A 581 -16.58 -29.10 -14.32
C ASP A 581 -15.38 -28.25 -14.81
N ARG A 582 -14.41 -28.85 -15.52
CA ARG A 582 -13.23 -28.13 -16.04
C ARG A 582 -13.58 -27.26 -17.24
N GLU A 583 -14.34 -27.81 -18.19
CA GLU A 583 -14.82 -27.06 -19.36
C GLU A 583 -15.70 -25.88 -18.93
N LEU A 584 -16.53 -26.07 -17.91
CA LEU A 584 -17.32 -24.99 -17.32
C LEU A 584 -16.47 -23.92 -16.63
N LEU A 585 -15.35 -24.30 -16.01
CA LEU A 585 -14.42 -23.35 -15.41
C LEU A 585 -13.72 -22.52 -16.49
N ASP A 586 -13.30 -23.15 -17.59
CA ASP A 586 -12.68 -22.48 -18.74
C ASP A 586 -13.66 -21.52 -19.43
N ASP A 587 -14.90 -21.95 -19.66
CA ASP A 587 -15.97 -21.09 -20.20
C ASP A 587 -16.23 -19.89 -19.28
N LEU A 588 -16.20 -20.11 -17.98
CA LEU A 588 -16.42 -19.06 -16.98
C LEU A 588 -15.26 -18.07 -16.95
N ASP A 589 -14.02 -18.55 -17.11
CA ASP A 589 -12.85 -17.71 -17.22
C ASP A 589 -12.94 -16.75 -18.40
N ASP A 590 -13.22 -17.25 -19.60
CA ASP A 590 -13.37 -16.39 -20.78
C ASP A 590 -14.45 -15.32 -20.57
N VAL A 591 -15.61 -15.72 -20.01
CA VAL A 591 -16.69 -14.78 -19.71
C VAL A 591 -16.27 -13.74 -18.68
N MET A 592 -15.61 -14.13 -17.58
CA MET A 592 -15.16 -13.21 -16.54
C MET A 592 -14.11 -12.24 -17.05
N THR A 593 -13.10 -12.75 -17.74
CA THR A 593 -12.00 -11.99 -18.33
C THR A 593 -12.52 -10.99 -19.36
N SER A 594 -13.41 -11.42 -20.26
CA SER A 594 -13.87 -10.61 -21.40
C SER A 594 -15.01 -9.64 -21.10
N THR A 595 -15.79 -9.87 -20.03
CA THR A 595 -17.06 -9.13 -19.81
C THR A 595 -17.18 -8.42 -18.46
N SER A 596 -16.13 -8.44 -17.64
CA SER A 596 -16.08 -7.68 -16.38
C SER A 596 -15.79 -6.19 -16.58
N LEU A 597 -16.40 -5.34 -15.76
CA LEU A 597 -16.24 -3.87 -15.84
C LEU A 597 -14.91 -3.35 -15.27
N CYS A 598 -14.25 -4.13 -14.40
CA CYS A 598 -13.00 -3.76 -13.75
C CYS A 598 -12.04 -4.95 -13.63
N ALA A 599 -10.82 -4.63 -13.18
CA ALA A 599 -9.74 -5.59 -12.99
C ALA A 599 -10.08 -6.73 -12.03
N LEU A 600 -10.84 -6.50 -10.96
CA LEU A 600 -11.20 -7.58 -10.02
C LEU A 600 -11.89 -8.74 -10.75
N GLY A 601 -12.94 -8.45 -11.52
CA GLY A 601 -13.62 -9.49 -12.29
C GLY A 601 -12.77 -10.01 -13.47
N GLY A 602 -12.05 -9.10 -14.15
CA GLY A 602 -11.27 -9.45 -15.35
C GLY A 602 -9.98 -10.21 -15.08
N LEU A 603 -9.45 -10.16 -13.86
CA LEU A 603 -8.17 -10.77 -13.47
C LEU A 603 -8.31 -11.78 -12.33
N ALA A 604 -9.51 -11.99 -11.76
CA ALA A 604 -9.73 -12.97 -10.69
C ALA A 604 -9.32 -14.41 -11.06
N MET A 605 -9.32 -14.74 -12.36
CA MET A 605 -8.88 -16.05 -12.84
C MET A 605 -7.38 -16.15 -13.12
N ASN A 606 -6.62 -15.04 -13.07
CA ASN A 606 -5.17 -15.05 -13.29
C ASN A 606 -4.43 -16.01 -12.34
N PRO A 607 -4.54 -15.86 -11.00
CA PRO A 607 -3.82 -16.75 -10.09
C PRO A 607 -4.32 -18.20 -10.19
N VAL A 608 -5.58 -18.40 -10.58
CA VAL A 608 -6.17 -19.72 -10.83
C VAL A 608 -5.52 -20.38 -12.04
N ARG A 609 -5.51 -19.70 -13.19
CA ARG A 609 -4.89 -20.17 -14.43
C ARG A 609 -3.42 -20.52 -14.24
N SER A 610 -2.65 -19.61 -13.64
CA SER A 610 -1.22 -19.84 -13.43
C SER A 610 -1.00 -21.05 -12.51
N SER A 611 -1.78 -21.19 -11.45
CA SER A 611 -1.62 -22.27 -10.48
C SER A 611 -1.99 -23.64 -11.05
N MET A 612 -3.13 -23.73 -11.76
CA MET A 612 -3.55 -24.97 -12.40
C MET A 612 -2.59 -25.40 -13.52
N THR A 613 -2.01 -24.45 -14.24
CA THR A 613 -1.03 -24.74 -15.31
C THR A 613 0.30 -25.23 -14.74
N LEU A 614 0.79 -24.59 -13.66
CA LEU A 614 2.11 -24.89 -13.10
C LEU A 614 2.10 -26.09 -12.14
N TRP A 615 0.98 -26.36 -11.47
CA TRP A 615 0.80 -27.48 -10.54
C TRP A 615 -0.45 -28.32 -10.87
N PRO A 616 -0.54 -28.92 -12.07
CA PRO A 616 -1.72 -29.68 -12.50
C PRO A 616 -2.06 -30.85 -11.57
N ASP A 617 -1.05 -31.51 -10.99
CA ASP A 617 -1.23 -32.63 -10.05
C ASP A 617 -2.00 -32.22 -8.79
N ALA A 618 -1.82 -30.98 -8.31
CA ALA A 618 -2.55 -30.45 -7.14
C ALA A 618 -4.06 -30.35 -7.39
N PHE A 619 -4.48 -30.39 -8.66
CA PHE A 619 -5.86 -30.35 -9.10
C PHE A 619 -6.29 -31.65 -9.79
N GLY A 620 -5.61 -32.77 -9.54
CA GLY A 620 -5.94 -34.09 -10.12
C GLY A 620 -5.64 -34.23 -11.62
N GLY A 621 -4.88 -33.31 -12.21
CA GLY A 621 -4.30 -33.46 -13.55
C GLY A 621 -3.11 -34.43 -13.55
N VAL A 622 -2.63 -34.78 -14.74
CA VAL A 622 -1.35 -35.49 -14.91
C VAL A 622 -0.32 -34.44 -15.28
N GLY A 623 0.71 -34.25 -14.45
CA GLY A 623 1.83 -33.37 -14.76
C GLY A 623 2.58 -33.84 -16.01
N ASP A 624 3.05 -32.88 -16.81
CA ASP A 624 4.03 -33.16 -17.84
C ASP A 624 5.35 -33.53 -17.15
N GLU A 625 5.68 -34.83 -17.11
CA GLU A 625 6.96 -35.38 -16.62
C GLU A 625 8.18 -34.87 -17.42
#